data_AF-A0A7L1WQH2-F1
#
_entry.id   AF-A0A7L1WQH2-F1
#
_cell.length_a   1.000
_cell.length_b   1.000
_cell.length_c   1.000
_cell.angle_alpha   90.00
_cell.angle_beta   90.00
_cell.angle_gamma   90.00
#
_symmetry.space_group_name_H-M   'P 1'
#
loop_
_entity.id
_entity.type
_entity.pdbx_description
1 polymer ?
#
loop_
_entity_poly.entity_id
_entity_poly.type
_entity_poly.pdbx_seq_one_letter_code
_entity_poly.pdbx_strand_id
1 'polypeptide(L)'
;QEVDIVVAPCRGFQPAEATLGELVNQVLPVVTFAISEPQLSPSDQAELREIKEKFSLPIFFLQIPEPFPEPHGAQSPLQQQLLDLELLNPWDPCGLPGSSVQEKLRLLSAFCRRVLQQHLVQTATRLSEVHGRCLNTFINQAFDMQRDLQITPKRLEYTRRKESELYESLMGIANRKQEEMKDMIVETLGSMKEELLEDAASMEFRDIIIPENGEPVSSKDIKRCIQQIQELIISRLNQAVANKLISSVDYLRESFVGTLERCLKSLEESWEGSGHRAREGSVHITSNYLKQV
;
A
#
# COMPACT_ATOMS: atom_id res chain seq x y z
N GLN A 1 28.73 10.72 37.77
CA GLN A 1 27.28 10.62 37.53
C GLN A 1 26.63 11.44 38.62
N GLU A 2 25.93 12.49 38.25
CA GLU A 2 25.26 13.42 39.16
C GLU A 2 23.98 12.73 39.67
N VAL A 3 23.79 12.70 40.98
CA VAL A 3 22.60 12.13 41.62
C VAL A 3 21.86 13.28 42.27
N ASP A 4 20.74 13.64 41.68
CA ASP A 4 19.88 14.68 42.23
C ASP A 4 18.95 14.08 43.26
N ILE A 5 19.12 14.48 44.51
CA ILE A 5 18.23 14.10 45.60
C ILE A 5 17.11 15.13 45.63
N VAL A 6 15.93 14.74 45.17
CA VAL A 6 14.73 15.57 45.24
C VAL A 6 13.91 15.15 46.45
N VAL A 7 13.65 16.10 47.33
CA VAL A 7 12.72 15.92 48.45
C VAL A 7 11.38 16.52 48.02
N ALA A 8 10.35 15.69 47.95
CA ALA A 8 9.00 16.17 47.66
C ALA A 8 8.58 17.21 48.73
N PRO A 9 8.01 18.36 48.33
CA PRO A 9 7.54 19.34 49.29
C PRO A 9 6.45 18.74 50.20
N CYS A 10 6.30 19.29 51.41
CA CYS A 10 5.30 18.81 52.36
C CYS A 10 3.91 18.79 51.71
N ARG A 11 3.08 17.78 52.04
CA ARG A 11 1.78 17.50 51.43
C ARG A 11 0.80 18.68 51.30
N GLY A 12 0.98 19.73 52.11
CA GLY A 12 0.19 20.96 52.04
C GLY A 12 0.59 21.93 50.92
N PHE A 13 1.70 21.71 50.21
CA PHE A 13 2.21 22.59 49.17
C PHE A 13 2.02 22.02 47.76
N GLN A 14 2.48 20.79 47.51
CA GLN A 14 2.23 20.05 46.26
C GLN A 14 2.17 18.55 46.52
N PRO A 15 1.32 17.80 45.79
CA PRO A 15 1.27 16.34 45.91
C PRO A 15 2.53 15.70 45.31
N ALA A 16 3.03 14.60 45.90
CA ALA A 16 4.24 13.92 45.43
C ALA A 16 4.11 13.40 43.99
N GLU A 17 2.90 13.07 43.55
CA GLU A 17 2.62 12.68 42.17
C GLU A 17 2.97 13.79 41.16
N ALA A 18 2.62 15.04 41.45
CA ALA A 18 2.92 16.16 40.55
C ALA A 18 4.44 16.37 40.42
N THR A 19 5.16 16.30 41.54
CA THR A 19 6.63 16.39 41.54
C THR A 19 7.27 15.22 40.80
N LEU A 20 6.77 13.99 40.97
CA LEU A 20 7.25 12.82 40.24
C LEU A 20 6.97 12.94 38.73
N GLY A 21 5.78 13.42 38.35
CA GLY A 21 5.39 13.59 36.94
C GLY A 21 6.31 14.53 36.16
N GLU A 22 6.82 15.58 36.80
CA GLU A 22 7.80 16.50 36.20
C GLU A 22 9.16 15.83 35.94
N LEU A 23 9.55 14.87 36.79
CA LEU A 23 10.88 14.25 36.79
C LEU A 23 10.97 12.96 35.98
N VAL A 24 9.93 12.12 36.00
CA VAL A 24 9.93 10.77 35.40
C VAL A 24 10.27 10.78 33.90
N ASN A 25 10.01 11.88 33.20
CA ASN A 25 10.32 12.01 31.77
C ASN A 25 11.79 12.30 31.47
N GLN A 26 12.56 12.77 32.47
CA GLN A 26 13.94 13.23 32.28
C GLN A 26 14.94 12.31 32.99
N VAL A 27 14.52 11.65 34.06
CA VAL A 27 15.36 10.78 34.88
C VAL A 27 14.68 9.44 35.16
N LEU A 28 15.46 8.42 35.54
CA LEU A 28 14.96 7.16 36.09
C LEU A 28 14.84 7.32 37.62
N PRO A 29 13.65 7.58 38.17
CA PRO A 29 13.50 7.84 39.60
C PRO A 29 13.62 6.55 40.41
N VAL A 30 14.31 6.65 41.55
CA VAL A 30 14.21 5.67 42.63
C VAL A 30 13.42 6.32 43.76
N VAL A 31 12.19 5.87 43.97
CA VAL A 31 11.31 6.46 44.96
C VAL A 31 11.62 5.88 46.34
N THR A 32 11.88 6.75 47.32
CA THR A 32 12.03 6.36 48.72
C THR A 32 10.91 6.98 49.53
N PHE A 33 10.18 6.16 50.29
CA PHE A 33 9.07 6.61 51.15
C PHE A 33 9.42 6.38 52.62
N ALA A 34 9.60 7.46 53.37
CA ALA A 34 9.97 7.40 54.77
C ALA A 34 8.73 7.44 55.66
N ILE A 35 8.65 6.53 56.64
CA ILE A 35 7.51 6.35 57.53
C ILE A 35 7.99 6.49 58.98
N SER A 36 7.44 7.44 59.72
CA SER A 36 7.74 7.62 61.14
C SER A 36 6.76 6.89 62.06
N GLU A 37 5.53 6.69 61.61
CA GLU A 37 4.45 6.10 62.42
C GLU A 37 4.39 4.56 62.32
N PRO A 38 3.82 3.86 63.32
CA PRO A 38 3.69 2.40 63.30
C PRO A 38 2.65 1.88 62.30
N GLN A 39 1.86 2.75 61.67
CA GLN A 39 0.87 2.44 60.63
C GLN A 39 0.82 3.56 59.60
N LEU A 40 0.41 3.25 58.36
CA LEU A 40 0.20 4.26 57.32
C LEU A 40 -1.11 5.02 57.55
N SER A 41 -1.05 6.34 57.55
CA SER A 41 -2.23 7.20 57.56
C SER A 41 -3.08 7.00 56.29
N PRO A 42 -4.40 7.27 56.32
CA PRO A 42 -5.24 7.20 55.12
C PRO A 42 -4.74 8.08 53.97
N SER A 43 -4.08 9.20 54.31
CA SER A 43 -3.44 10.09 53.34
C SER A 43 -2.19 9.45 52.71
N ASP A 44 -1.37 8.72 53.47
CA ASP A 44 -0.19 8.00 52.93
C ASP A 44 -0.63 6.93 51.94
N GLN A 45 -1.70 6.20 52.29
CA GLN A 45 -2.22 5.12 51.45
C GLN A 45 -2.77 5.65 50.13
N ALA A 46 -3.47 6.79 50.16
CA ALA A 46 -3.98 7.43 48.95
C ALA A 46 -2.84 7.88 48.02
N GLU A 47 -1.81 8.52 48.59
CA GLU A 47 -0.64 8.99 47.84
C GLU A 47 0.16 7.83 47.22
N LEU A 48 0.44 6.77 47.98
CA LEU A 48 1.15 5.60 47.48
C LEU A 48 0.37 4.86 46.37
N ARG A 49 -0.97 4.80 46.50
CA ARG A 49 -1.83 4.22 45.46
C ARG A 49 -1.76 5.02 44.16
N GLU A 50 -1.85 6.34 44.26
CA GLU A 50 -1.76 7.24 43.11
C GLU A 50 -0.41 7.13 42.39
N ILE A 51 0.69 7.05 43.14
CA ILE A 51 2.03 6.86 42.56
C ILE A 51 2.14 5.49 41.86
N LYS A 52 1.62 4.42 42.48
CA LYS A 52 1.63 3.07 41.90
C LYS A 52 0.81 3.00 40.61
N GLU A 53 -0.39 3.56 40.60
CA GLU A 53 -1.28 3.55 39.44
C GLU A 53 -0.73 4.35 38.26
N LYS A 54 -0.19 5.54 38.52
CA LYS A 54 0.24 6.46 37.45
C LYS A 54 1.64 6.15 36.91
N PHE A 55 2.56 5.72 37.77
CA PHE A 55 3.96 5.55 37.37
C PHE A 55 4.47 4.11 37.42
N SER A 56 3.79 3.20 38.13
CA SER A 56 4.21 1.80 38.28
C SER A 56 5.68 1.64 38.70
N LEU A 57 6.16 2.53 39.56
CA LEU A 57 7.55 2.57 40.01
C LEU A 57 7.77 1.71 41.25
N PRO A 58 8.93 1.07 41.39
CA PRO A 58 9.30 0.38 42.62
C PRO A 58 9.63 1.42 43.71
N ILE A 59 9.06 1.25 44.91
CA ILE A 59 9.21 2.17 46.06
C ILE A 59 10.03 1.49 47.17
N PHE A 60 11.05 2.17 47.66
CA PHE A 60 11.84 1.75 48.83
C PHE A 60 11.25 2.35 50.11
N PHE A 61 10.79 1.51 51.03
CA PHE A 61 10.20 1.97 52.29
C PHE A 61 11.26 2.07 53.40
N LEU A 62 11.31 3.20 54.10
CA LEU A 62 12.24 3.48 55.19
C LEU A 62 11.49 3.80 56.48
N GLN A 63 11.46 2.89 57.45
CA GLN A 63 10.93 3.21 58.78
C GLN A 63 11.96 4.02 59.58
N ILE A 64 11.58 5.19 60.10
CA ILE A 64 12.42 6.02 60.97
C ILE A 64 12.26 5.49 62.41
N PRO A 65 13.34 5.10 63.12
CA PRO A 65 13.23 4.57 64.47
C PRO A 65 12.70 5.65 65.44
N GLU A 66 11.74 5.30 66.29
CA GLU A 66 11.38 6.13 67.45
C GLU A 66 12.53 6.13 68.48
N PRO A 67 12.72 7.20 69.26
CA PRO A 67 13.80 7.32 70.24
C PRO A 67 13.76 6.27 71.37
N PHE A 68 12.66 5.52 71.52
CA PHE A 68 12.53 4.41 72.48
C PHE A 68 11.99 3.16 71.76
N PRO A 69 12.84 2.24 71.30
CA PRO A 69 12.40 1.02 70.65
C PRO A 69 11.89 0.01 71.69
N GLU A 70 10.57 -0.21 71.72
CA GLU A 70 9.99 -1.38 72.40
C GLU A 70 10.44 -2.67 71.66
N PRO A 71 10.89 -3.71 72.37
CA PRO A 71 11.41 -4.94 71.76
C PRO A 71 10.25 -5.80 71.24
N HIS A 72 9.74 -5.49 70.06
CA HIS A 72 8.74 -6.32 69.40
C HIS A 72 9.41 -7.33 68.45
N GLY A 73 9.46 -8.58 68.91
CA GLY A 73 9.73 -9.75 68.07
C GLY A 73 8.46 -10.22 67.37
N ALA A 74 8.05 -9.54 66.31
CA ALA A 74 7.06 -9.98 65.31
C ALA A 74 7.05 -8.98 64.14
N GLN A 75 6.53 -9.39 62.97
CA GLN A 75 6.28 -8.49 61.84
C GLN A 75 5.51 -7.26 62.33
N SER A 76 6.02 -6.07 62.03
CA SER A 76 5.36 -4.84 62.47
C SER A 76 3.99 -4.69 61.79
N PRO A 77 2.98 -4.09 62.46
CA PRO A 77 1.67 -3.85 61.84
C PRO A 77 1.78 -3.06 60.53
N LEU A 78 2.78 -2.18 60.42
CA LEU A 78 3.14 -1.48 59.19
C LEU A 78 3.54 -2.43 58.05
N GLN A 79 4.35 -3.46 58.34
CA GLN A 79 4.81 -4.42 57.34
C GLN A 79 3.64 -5.26 56.80
N GLN A 80 2.72 -5.67 57.67
CA GLN A 80 1.51 -6.38 57.28
C GLN A 80 0.61 -5.48 56.39
N GLN A 81 0.43 -4.22 56.78
CA GLN A 81 -0.33 -3.24 56.00
C GLN A 81 0.27 -2.96 54.61
N LEU A 82 1.60 -2.91 54.49
CA LEU A 82 2.28 -2.72 53.21
C LEU A 82 2.21 -3.97 52.30
N LEU A 83 2.17 -5.17 52.89
CA LEU A 83 1.94 -6.42 52.15
C LEU A 83 0.49 -6.51 51.65
N ASP A 84 -0.48 -6.15 52.49
CA ASP A 84 -1.91 -6.12 52.13
C ASP A 84 -2.23 -5.11 51.02
N LEU A 85 -1.45 -4.02 50.93
CA LEU A 85 -1.52 -3.03 49.85
C LEU A 85 -0.73 -3.42 48.59
N GLU A 86 -0.13 -4.62 48.57
CA GLU A 86 0.74 -5.13 47.49
C GLU A 86 1.89 -4.16 47.16
N LEU A 87 2.40 -3.44 48.16
CA LEU A 87 3.50 -2.49 48.02
C LEU A 87 4.86 -3.13 48.33
N LEU A 88 4.85 -4.28 49.02
CA LEU A 88 6.03 -5.10 49.32
C LEU A 88 5.89 -6.50 48.71
N ASN A 89 7.01 -7.08 48.27
CA ASN A 89 7.07 -8.49 47.90
C ASN A 89 7.38 -9.35 49.14
N PRO A 90 6.70 -10.50 49.35
CA PRO A 90 6.90 -11.38 50.51
C PRO A 90 8.33 -11.91 50.68
N TRP A 91 9.13 -11.87 49.61
CA TRP A 91 10.51 -12.39 49.55
C TRP A 91 11.60 -11.33 49.76
N ASP A 92 11.26 -10.05 49.93
CA ASP A 92 12.28 -8.99 50.12
C ASP A 92 12.65 -8.82 51.60
N PRO A 93 13.95 -8.90 51.97
CA PRO A 93 14.41 -8.93 53.36
C PRO A 93 14.43 -7.55 54.05
N CYS A 94 13.65 -6.57 53.57
CA CYS A 94 13.74 -5.16 53.97
C CYS A 94 13.10 -4.82 55.34
N GLY A 95 12.68 -5.80 56.14
CA GLY A 95 11.85 -5.60 57.33
C GLY A 95 12.46 -6.06 58.65
N LEU A 96 13.78 -5.89 58.89
CA LEU A 96 14.36 -6.19 60.20
C LEU A 96 14.28 -4.95 61.12
N PRO A 97 13.48 -4.99 62.21
CA PRO A 97 13.45 -3.91 63.19
C PRO A 97 14.79 -3.86 63.95
N GLY A 98 15.36 -2.65 64.08
CA GLY A 98 16.61 -2.40 64.81
C GLY A 98 17.88 -2.21 63.96
N SER A 99 17.77 -2.17 62.63
CA SER A 99 18.93 -1.99 61.74
C SER A 99 19.55 -0.59 61.80
N SER A 100 20.88 -0.54 61.81
CA SER A 100 21.64 0.72 61.81
C SER A 100 21.38 1.52 60.52
N VAL A 101 21.55 2.85 60.56
CA VAL A 101 21.45 3.71 59.37
C VAL A 101 22.34 3.19 58.22
N GLN A 102 23.48 2.59 58.56
CA GLN A 102 24.42 2.01 57.60
C GLN A 102 23.85 0.78 56.87
N GLU A 103 23.04 -0.04 57.52
CA GLU A 103 22.38 -1.20 56.89
C GLU A 103 21.24 -0.76 55.95
N LYS A 104 20.46 0.25 56.35
CA LYS A 104 19.40 0.83 55.50
C LYS A 104 19.97 1.46 54.22
N LEU A 105 21.11 2.14 54.32
CA LEU A 105 21.83 2.66 53.14
C LEU A 105 22.37 1.54 52.23
N ARG A 106 22.83 0.42 52.79
CA ARG A 106 23.24 -0.76 52.00
C ARG A 106 22.05 -1.37 51.26
N LEU A 107 20.89 -1.49 51.92
CA LEU A 107 19.65 -1.98 51.32
C LEU A 107 19.16 -1.07 50.20
N LEU A 108 19.17 0.26 50.42
CA LEU A 108 18.83 1.24 49.39
C LEU A 108 19.78 1.13 48.18
N SER A 109 21.09 0.99 48.41
CA SER A 109 22.07 0.81 47.33
C SER A 109 21.80 -0.46 46.51
N ALA A 110 21.50 -1.57 47.18
CA ALA A 110 21.14 -2.83 46.51
C ALA A 110 19.83 -2.70 45.72
N PHE A 111 18.83 -2.02 46.29
CA PHE A 111 17.57 -1.73 45.64
C PHE A 111 17.75 -0.87 44.38
N CYS A 112 18.46 0.26 44.49
CA CYS A 112 18.78 1.13 43.36
C CYS A 112 19.45 0.35 42.22
N ARG A 113 20.44 -0.48 42.57
CA ARG A 113 21.14 -1.33 41.59
C ARG A 113 20.18 -2.28 40.87
N ARG A 114 19.29 -2.96 41.62
CA ARG A 114 18.30 -3.89 41.04
C ARG A 114 17.33 -3.16 40.10
N VAL A 115 16.77 -2.04 40.53
CA VAL A 115 15.82 -1.23 39.74
C VAL A 115 16.47 -0.77 38.44
N LEU A 116 17.67 -0.18 38.52
CA LEU A 116 18.40 0.28 37.33
C LEU A 116 18.79 -0.87 36.39
N GLN A 117 19.23 -2.01 36.93
CA GLN A 117 19.54 -3.20 36.14
C GLN A 117 18.29 -3.74 35.42
N GLN A 118 17.15 -3.81 36.10
CA GLN A 118 15.90 -4.25 35.51
C GLN A 118 15.49 -3.32 34.35
N HIS A 119 15.54 -2.00 34.54
CA HIS A 119 15.24 -1.04 33.47
C HIS A 119 16.19 -1.18 32.29
N LEU A 120 17.49 -1.33 32.54
CA LEU A 120 18.49 -1.52 31.49
C LEU A 120 18.19 -2.77 30.66
N VAL A 121 17.92 -3.90 31.32
CA VAL A 121 17.60 -5.17 30.64
C VAL A 121 16.31 -5.02 29.83
N GLN A 122 15.23 -4.51 30.43
CA GLN A 122 13.96 -4.34 29.73
C GLN A 122 14.09 -3.43 28.49
N THR A 123 14.82 -2.32 28.63
CA THR A 123 15.05 -1.37 27.53
C THR A 123 15.90 -2.00 26.43
N ALA A 124 16.97 -2.70 26.79
CA ALA A 124 17.83 -3.40 25.84
C ALA A 124 17.08 -4.52 25.10
N THR A 125 16.23 -5.28 25.79
CA THR A 125 15.38 -6.31 25.17
C THR A 125 14.42 -5.69 24.17
N ARG A 126 13.68 -4.63 24.54
CA ARG A 126 12.77 -3.93 23.61
C ARG A 126 13.50 -3.35 22.41
N LEU A 127 14.68 -2.76 22.62
CA LEU A 127 15.49 -2.23 21.53
C LEU A 127 15.97 -3.34 20.58
N SER A 128 16.39 -4.48 21.12
CA SER A 128 16.80 -5.65 20.34
C SER A 128 15.65 -6.20 19.50
N GLU A 129 14.44 -6.27 20.06
CA GLU A 129 13.24 -6.68 19.32
C GLU A 129 12.92 -5.74 18.16
N VAL A 130 12.96 -4.43 18.39
CA VAL A 130 12.75 -3.42 17.35
C VAL A 130 13.82 -3.54 16.26
N HIS A 131 15.09 -3.64 16.65
CA HIS A 131 16.19 -3.81 15.72
C HIS A 131 16.04 -5.07 14.86
N GLY A 132 15.66 -6.20 15.47
CA GLY A 132 15.40 -7.45 14.75
C GLY A 132 14.25 -7.32 13.74
N ARG A 133 13.16 -6.62 14.10
CA ARG A 133 12.05 -6.35 13.17
C ARG A 133 12.48 -5.46 12.00
N CYS A 134 13.26 -4.42 12.26
CA CYS A 134 13.79 -3.53 11.23
C CYS A 134 14.71 -4.29 10.26
N LEU A 135 15.63 -5.12 10.78
CA LEU A 135 16.50 -5.94 9.95
C LEU A 135 15.72 -6.93 9.09
N ASN A 136 14.74 -7.63 9.67
CA ASN A 136 13.90 -8.56 8.91
C ASN A 136 13.12 -7.85 7.80
N THR A 137 12.59 -6.65 8.07
CA THR A 137 11.90 -5.84 7.07
C THR A 137 12.85 -5.45 5.93
N PHE A 138 14.05 -4.98 6.28
CA PHE A 138 15.07 -4.60 5.31
C PHE A 138 15.51 -5.79 4.44
N ILE A 139 15.73 -6.96 5.05
CA ILE A 139 16.12 -8.19 4.35
C ILE A 139 15.02 -8.62 3.38
N ASN A 140 13.76 -8.68 3.82
CA ASN A 140 12.64 -9.07 2.97
C ASN A 140 12.47 -8.09 1.80
N GLN A 141 12.55 -6.79 2.06
CA GLN A 141 12.43 -5.77 1.03
C GLN A 141 13.59 -5.83 0.01
N ALA A 142 14.80 -6.11 0.47
CA ALA A 142 15.94 -6.32 -0.42
C ALA A 142 15.74 -7.54 -1.33
N PHE A 143 15.21 -8.65 -0.79
CA PHE A 143 14.91 -9.85 -1.59
C PHE A 143 13.79 -9.62 -2.60
N ASP A 144 12.72 -8.92 -2.21
CA ASP A 144 11.64 -8.59 -3.13
C ASP A 144 12.13 -7.65 -4.24
N MET A 145 12.92 -6.63 -3.91
CA MET A 145 13.53 -5.74 -4.89
C MET A 145 14.46 -6.50 -5.85
N GLN A 146 15.28 -7.42 -5.35
CA GLN A 146 16.15 -8.24 -6.21
C GLN A 146 15.34 -9.16 -7.13
N ARG A 147 14.26 -9.75 -6.64
CA ARG A 147 13.34 -10.55 -7.46
C ARG A 147 12.71 -9.69 -8.55
N ASP A 148 12.22 -8.51 -8.21
CA ASP A 148 11.59 -7.59 -9.17
C ASP A 148 12.55 -7.14 -10.26
N LEU A 149 13.81 -6.85 -9.90
CA LEU A 149 14.87 -6.53 -10.87
C LEU A 149 15.14 -7.67 -11.86
N GLN A 150 14.89 -8.94 -11.47
CA GLN A 150 15.05 -10.09 -12.36
C GLN A 150 13.81 -10.42 -13.19
N ILE A 151 12.62 -10.26 -12.60
CA ILE A 151 11.34 -10.65 -13.25
C ILE A 151 10.87 -9.56 -14.21
N THR A 152 10.98 -8.29 -13.83
CA THR A 152 10.44 -7.16 -14.61
C THR A 152 11.00 -7.08 -16.03
N PRO A 153 12.32 -7.23 -16.27
CA PRO A 153 12.87 -7.22 -17.62
C PRO A 153 12.31 -8.33 -18.50
N LYS A 154 12.18 -9.55 -17.95
CA LYS A 154 11.62 -10.70 -18.68
C LYS A 154 10.16 -10.48 -19.06
N ARG A 155 9.38 -9.85 -18.16
CA ARG A 155 7.99 -9.48 -18.44
C ARG A 155 7.91 -8.42 -19.54
N LEU A 156 8.74 -7.39 -19.47
CA LEU A 156 8.79 -6.34 -20.50
C LEU A 156 9.14 -6.93 -21.88
N GLU A 157 10.11 -7.84 -21.93
CA GLU A 157 10.48 -8.54 -23.15
C GLU A 157 9.34 -9.41 -23.69
N TYR A 158 8.64 -10.14 -22.82
CA TYR A 158 7.45 -10.90 -23.21
C TYR A 158 6.35 -10.01 -23.79
N THR A 159 6.02 -8.89 -23.13
CA THR A 159 5.01 -7.95 -23.61
C THR A 159 5.40 -7.35 -24.95
N ARG A 160 6.66 -6.93 -25.11
CA ARG A 160 7.19 -6.42 -26.39
C ARG A 160 7.06 -7.47 -27.50
N ARG A 161 7.39 -8.73 -27.21
CA ARG A 161 7.25 -9.82 -28.18
C ARG A 161 5.79 -10.02 -28.59
N LYS A 162 4.86 -9.99 -27.63
CA LYS A 162 3.42 -10.10 -27.90
C LYS A 162 2.85 -8.92 -28.68
N GLU A 163 3.33 -7.72 -28.40
CA GLU A 163 3.01 -6.52 -29.17
C GLU A 163 3.50 -6.65 -30.63
N SER A 164 4.72 -7.13 -30.85
CA SER A 164 5.24 -7.37 -32.20
C SER A 164 4.43 -8.43 -32.96
N GLU A 165 4.10 -9.56 -32.31
CA GLU A 165 3.24 -10.60 -32.90
C GLU A 165 1.87 -10.05 -33.32
N LEU A 166 1.26 -9.22 -32.47
CA LEU A 166 -0.03 -8.58 -32.74
C LEU A 166 0.08 -7.57 -33.90
N TYR A 167 1.12 -6.74 -33.91
CA TYR A 167 1.35 -5.77 -34.98
C TYR A 167 1.47 -6.46 -36.34
N GLU A 168 2.29 -7.51 -36.45
CA GLU A 168 2.44 -8.28 -37.69
C GLU A 168 1.12 -8.92 -38.12
N SER A 169 0.33 -9.45 -37.17
CA SER A 169 -0.99 -10.02 -37.46
C SER A 169 -1.96 -8.98 -38.02
N LEU A 170 -2.05 -7.81 -37.38
CA LEU A 170 -2.91 -6.71 -37.83
C LEU A 170 -2.47 -6.18 -39.21
N MET A 171 -1.16 -6.02 -39.41
CA MET A 171 -0.60 -5.60 -40.69
C MET A 171 -0.94 -6.60 -41.80
N GLY A 172 -0.84 -7.91 -41.51
CA GLY A 172 -1.28 -8.96 -42.43
C GLY A 172 -2.76 -8.89 -42.80
N ILE A 173 -3.64 -8.61 -41.82
CA ILE A 173 -5.08 -8.43 -42.07
C ILE A 173 -5.33 -7.21 -42.96
N ALA A 174 -4.70 -6.07 -42.65
CA ALA A 174 -4.85 -4.84 -43.43
C ALA A 174 -4.37 -5.01 -44.88
N ASN A 175 -3.17 -5.57 -45.08
CA ASN A 175 -2.62 -5.78 -46.42
C ASN A 175 -3.50 -6.70 -47.26
N ARG A 176 -3.99 -7.80 -46.68
CA ARG A 176 -4.91 -8.71 -47.37
C ARG A 176 -6.21 -8.00 -47.75
N LYS A 177 -6.80 -7.24 -46.82
CA LYS A 177 -8.04 -6.51 -47.08
C LYS A 177 -7.87 -5.39 -48.09
N GLN A 178 -6.69 -4.76 -48.14
CA GLN A 178 -6.37 -3.76 -49.15
C GLN A 178 -6.38 -4.36 -50.56
N GLU A 179 -5.78 -5.53 -50.78
CA GLU A 179 -5.86 -6.20 -52.09
C GLU A 179 -7.29 -6.66 -52.41
N GLU A 180 -8.03 -7.22 -51.43
CA GLU A 180 -9.45 -7.59 -51.64
C GLU A 180 -10.32 -6.37 -52.05
N MET A 181 -10.09 -5.19 -51.45
CA MET A 181 -10.79 -3.96 -51.83
C MET A 181 -10.43 -3.49 -53.24
N LYS A 182 -9.16 -3.61 -53.63
CA LYS A 182 -8.69 -3.26 -54.97
C LYS A 182 -9.32 -4.17 -56.02
N ASP A 183 -9.34 -5.49 -55.79
CA ASP A 183 -9.98 -6.45 -56.68
C ASP A 183 -11.48 -6.18 -56.80
N MET A 184 -12.15 -5.88 -55.69
CA MET A 184 -13.57 -5.52 -55.66
C MET A 184 -13.89 -4.26 -56.47
N ILE A 185 -13.02 -3.24 -56.45
CA ILE A 185 -13.18 -2.04 -57.29
C ILE A 185 -13.08 -2.42 -58.78
N VAL A 186 -12.05 -3.18 -59.15
CA VAL A 186 -11.84 -3.61 -60.55
C VAL A 186 -13.01 -4.45 -61.05
N GLU A 187 -13.49 -5.40 -60.24
CA GLU A 187 -14.65 -6.22 -60.56
C GLU A 187 -15.92 -5.38 -60.74
N THR A 188 -16.16 -4.41 -59.86
CA THR A 188 -17.33 -3.52 -59.92
C THR A 188 -17.30 -2.64 -61.16
N LEU A 189 -16.14 -2.07 -61.51
CA LEU A 189 -15.96 -1.30 -62.74
C LEU A 189 -16.22 -2.17 -63.99
N GLY A 190 -15.75 -3.42 -63.97
CA GLY A 190 -15.96 -4.36 -65.06
C GLY A 190 -17.42 -4.77 -65.22
N SER A 191 -18.11 -5.09 -64.11
CA SER A 191 -19.49 -5.58 -64.14
C SER A 191 -20.49 -4.50 -64.57
N MET A 192 -20.24 -3.24 -64.22
CA MET A 192 -21.15 -2.13 -64.53
C MET A 192 -21.02 -1.63 -65.97
N LYS A 193 -20.00 -2.07 -66.72
CA LYS A 193 -19.71 -1.53 -68.05
C LYS A 193 -20.92 -1.60 -69.00
N GLU A 194 -21.55 -2.77 -69.11
CA GLU A 194 -22.67 -2.96 -70.04
C GLU A 194 -23.92 -2.18 -69.59
N GLU A 195 -24.23 -2.20 -68.30
CA GLU A 195 -25.35 -1.42 -67.72
C GLU A 195 -25.18 0.08 -67.95
N LEU A 196 -23.96 0.61 -67.77
CA LEU A 196 -23.66 2.03 -68.01
C LEU A 196 -23.76 2.41 -69.49
N LEU A 197 -23.42 1.51 -70.41
CA LEU A 197 -23.59 1.75 -71.84
C LEU A 197 -25.07 1.80 -72.21
N GLU A 198 -25.89 0.93 -71.63
CA GLU A 198 -27.34 0.93 -71.82
C GLU A 198 -28.01 2.18 -71.23
N ASP A 199 -27.63 2.56 -70.01
CA ASP A 199 -28.10 3.79 -69.35
C ASP A 199 -27.68 5.05 -70.13
N ALA A 200 -26.48 5.07 -70.71
CA ALA A 200 -26.01 6.19 -71.53
C ALA A 200 -26.73 6.26 -72.89
N ALA A 201 -27.03 5.10 -73.51
CA ALA A 201 -27.75 5.04 -74.78
C ALA A 201 -29.23 5.45 -74.65
N SER A 202 -29.83 5.19 -73.48
CA SER A 202 -31.21 5.56 -73.16
C SER A 202 -31.34 6.95 -72.53
N MET A 203 -30.25 7.70 -72.38
CA MET A 203 -30.23 8.99 -71.72
C MET A 203 -30.95 10.07 -72.54
N GLU A 204 -31.92 10.74 -71.91
CA GLU A 204 -32.52 11.96 -72.42
C GLU A 204 -31.70 13.18 -71.98
N PHE A 205 -31.09 13.86 -72.94
CA PHE A 205 -30.30 15.06 -72.67
C PHE A 205 -31.19 16.24 -72.27
N ARG A 206 -30.85 16.88 -71.14
CA ARG A 206 -31.56 18.08 -70.69
C ARG A 206 -30.97 19.32 -71.36
N ASP A 207 -31.85 20.26 -71.70
CA ASP A 207 -31.51 21.58 -72.26
C ASP A 207 -30.74 21.53 -73.59
N ILE A 208 -31.01 20.52 -74.42
CA ILE A 208 -30.44 20.36 -75.76
C ILE A 208 -31.59 20.08 -76.74
N ILE A 209 -31.71 20.91 -77.78
CA ILE A 209 -32.72 20.75 -78.82
C ILE A 209 -32.06 20.05 -79.99
N ILE A 210 -32.43 18.79 -80.24
CA ILE A 210 -31.96 18.04 -81.40
C ILE A 210 -32.78 18.51 -82.62
N PRO A 211 -32.18 19.14 -83.65
CA PRO A 211 -32.93 19.58 -84.83
C PRO A 211 -33.41 18.36 -85.63
N GLU A 212 -34.72 18.22 -85.85
CA GLU A 212 -35.29 17.11 -86.65
C GLU A 212 -34.93 17.20 -88.15
N ASN A 213 -34.43 18.36 -88.60
CA ASN A 213 -34.24 18.70 -90.01
C ASN A 213 -32.89 18.23 -90.59
N GLY A 214 -32.09 17.47 -89.84
CA GLY A 214 -30.76 17.01 -90.28
C GLY A 214 -29.65 18.07 -90.22
N GLU A 215 -29.93 19.24 -89.64
CA GLU A 215 -28.93 20.29 -89.37
C GLU A 215 -27.92 19.82 -88.30
N PRO A 216 -26.62 20.16 -88.44
CA PRO A 216 -25.59 19.74 -87.50
C PRO A 216 -25.78 20.38 -86.12
N VAL A 217 -25.76 19.54 -85.08
CA VAL A 217 -25.81 19.97 -83.67
C VAL A 217 -24.59 20.86 -83.35
N SER A 218 -24.80 21.94 -82.58
CA SER A 218 -23.74 22.87 -82.18
C SER A 218 -22.66 22.17 -81.36
N SER A 219 -21.40 22.59 -81.55
CA SER A 219 -20.27 22.09 -80.75
C SER A 219 -20.42 22.35 -79.25
N LYS A 220 -21.18 23.39 -78.85
CA LYS A 220 -21.52 23.65 -77.44
C LYS A 220 -22.48 22.59 -76.88
N ASP A 221 -23.46 22.19 -77.66
CA ASP A 221 -24.46 21.19 -77.26
C ASP A 221 -23.83 19.80 -77.19
N ILE A 222 -22.96 19.45 -78.14
CA ILE A 222 -22.18 18.19 -78.08
C ILE A 222 -21.33 18.12 -76.80
N LYS A 223 -20.66 19.21 -76.43
CA LYS A 223 -19.89 19.26 -75.16
C LYS A 223 -20.80 19.07 -73.95
N ARG A 224 -22.00 19.64 -73.97
CA ARG A 224 -22.98 19.51 -72.89
C ARG A 224 -23.54 18.08 -72.81
N CYS A 225 -23.75 17.39 -73.93
CA CYS A 225 -24.07 15.96 -73.95
C CYS A 225 -22.97 15.13 -73.30
N ILE A 226 -21.71 15.35 -73.70
CA ILE A 226 -20.54 14.61 -73.15
C ILE A 226 -20.46 14.79 -71.64
N GLN A 227 -20.65 16.02 -71.15
CA GLN A 227 -20.60 16.31 -69.73
C GLN A 227 -21.73 15.60 -68.97
N GLN A 228 -22.96 15.63 -69.47
CA GLN A 228 -24.10 14.93 -68.84
C GLN A 228 -23.88 13.40 -68.77
N ILE A 229 -23.32 12.80 -69.83
CA ILE A 229 -22.95 11.38 -69.84
C ILE A 229 -21.87 11.08 -68.79
N GLN A 230 -20.81 11.89 -68.75
CA GLN A 230 -19.73 11.72 -67.78
C GLN A 230 -20.23 11.84 -66.34
N GLU A 231 -21.10 12.81 -66.05
CA GLU A 231 -21.69 13.00 -64.72
C GLU A 231 -22.55 11.80 -64.31
N LEU A 232 -23.38 11.25 -65.20
CA LEU A 232 -24.16 10.03 -64.92
C LEU A 232 -23.22 8.86 -64.58
N ILE A 233 -22.23 8.61 -65.44
CA ILE A 233 -21.32 7.47 -65.29
C ILE A 233 -20.55 7.57 -63.97
N ILE A 234 -19.97 8.74 -63.69
CA ILE A 234 -19.21 8.97 -62.45
C ILE A 234 -20.12 8.80 -61.23
N SER A 235 -21.34 9.34 -61.27
CA SER A 235 -22.28 9.22 -60.15
C SER A 235 -22.65 7.76 -59.87
N ARG A 236 -23.01 6.99 -60.91
CA ARG A 236 -23.38 5.57 -60.76
C ARG A 236 -22.20 4.73 -60.28
N LEU A 237 -21.01 4.89 -60.88
CA LEU A 237 -19.81 4.16 -60.48
C LEU A 237 -19.40 4.47 -59.04
N ASN A 238 -19.31 5.75 -58.67
CA ASN A 238 -18.94 6.14 -57.32
C ASN A 238 -19.92 5.59 -56.29
N GLN A 239 -21.22 5.61 -56.58
CA GLN A 239 -22.23 5.08 -55.67
C GLN A 239 -22.07 3.56 -55.47
N ALA A 240 -21.90 2.80 -56.55
CA ALA A 240 -21.74 1.35 -56.47
C ALA A 240 -20.45 0.94 -55.75
N VAL A 241 -19.33 1.60 -56.06
CA VAL A 241 -18.04 1.37 -55.39
C VAL A 241 -18.11 1.76 -53.91
N ALA A 242 -18.68 2.92 -53.59
CA ALA A 242 -18.82 3.38 -52.21
C ALA A 242 -19.64 2.40 -51.36
N ASN A 243 -20.77 1.92 -51.88
CA ASN A 243 -21.62 0.95 -51.17
C ASN A 243 -20.88 -0.35 -50.82
N LYS A 244 -20.04 -0.86 -51.72
CA LYS A 244 -19.22 -2.06 -51.44
C LYS A 244 -18.02 -1.79 -50.54
N LEU A 245 -17.43 -0.59 -50.62
CA LEU A 245 -16.31 -0.18 -49.76
C LEU A 245 -16.74 -0.03 -48.31
N ILE A 246 -17.91 0.56 -48.03
CA ILE A 246 -18.42 0.74 -46.66
C ILE A 246 -18.43 -0.61 -45.92
N SER A 247 -19.07 -1.63 -46.51
CA SER A 247 -19.15 -2.97 -45.93
C SER A 247 -17.77 -3.62 -45.72
N SER A 248 -16.82 -3.37 -46.64
CA SER A 248 -15.47 -3.92 -46.57
C SER A 248 -14.63 -3.27 -45.47
N VAL A 249 -14.80 -1.97 -45.26
CA VAL A 249 -14.15 -1.19 -44.20
C VAL A 249 -14.74 -1.54 -42.84
N ASP A 250 -16.06 -1.71 -42.73
CA ASP A 250 -16.71 -2.14 -41.49
C ASP A 250 -16.20 -3.51 -41.04
N TYR A 251 -16.10 -4.47 -41.98
CA TYR A 251 -15.51 -5.77 -41.69
C TYR A 251 -14.04 -5.68 -41.25
N LEU A 252 -13.23 -4.84 -41.92
CA LEU A 252 -11.84 -4.62 -41.53
C LEU A 252 -11.76 -4.10 -40.09
N ARG A 253 -12.59 -3.11 -39.74
CA ARG A 253 -12.67 -2.54 -38.39
C ARG A 253 -13.05 -3.60 -37.36
N GLU A 254 -14.09 -4.39 -37.61
CA GLU A 254 -14.52 -5.46 -36.69
C GLU A 254 -13.44 -6.53 -36.51
N SER A 255 -12.76 -6.91 -37.58
CA SER A 255 -11.65 -7.87 -37.54
C SER A 255 -10.46 -7.37 -36.71
N PHE A 256 -10.10 -6.09 -36.87
CA PHE A 256 -9.06 -5.44 -36.08
C PHE A 256 -9.42 -5.40 -34.59
N VAL A 257 -10.62 -4.91 -34.27
CA VAL A 257 -11.11 -4.81 -32.89
C VAL A 257 -11.14 -6.19 -32.25
N GLY A 258 -11.73 -7.19 -32.92
CA GLY A 258 -11.81 -8.54 -32.36
C GLY A 258 -10.44 -9.21 -32.14
N THR A 259 -9.45 -8.89 -32.98
CA THR A 259 -8.07 -9.41 -32.79
C THR A 259 -7.39 -8.75 -31.60
N LEU A 260 -7.55 -7.44 -31.45
CA LEU A 260 -7.07 -6.70 -30.28
C LEU A 260 -7.71 -7.21 -28.99
N GLU A 261 -9.04 -7.36 -28.95
CA GLU A 261 -9.77 -7.83 -27.78
C GLU A 261 -9.33 -9.24 -27.35
N ARG A 262 -9.17 -10.16 -28.31
CA ARG A 262 -8.69 -11.52 -28.01
C ARG A 262 -7.26 -11.53 -27.47
N CYS A 263 -6.37 -10.70 -28.03
CA CYS A 263 -5.00 -10.59 -27.55
C CYS A 263 -4.94 -9.98 -26.15
N LEU A 264 -5.68 -8.90 -25.88
CA LEU A 264 -5.76 -8.29 -24.56
C LEU A 264 -6.29 -9.27 -23.52
N LYS A 265 -7.41 -9.94 -23.81
CA LYS A 265 -8.00 -10.95 -22.92
C LYS A 265 -7.02 -12.08 -22.61
N SER A 266 -6.30 -12.57 -23.62
CA SER A 266 -5.28 -13.61 -23.43
C SER A 266 -4.11 -13.13 -22.55
N LEU A 267 -3.71 -11.86 -22.69
CA LEU A 267 -2.67 -11.27 -21.83
C LEU A 267 -3.15 -11.14 -20.38
N GLU A 268 -4.37 -10.69 -20.17
CA GLU A 268 -5.00 -10.58 -18.84
C GLU A 268 -5.13 -11.95 -18.15
N GLU A 269 -5.61 -12.98 -18.86
CA GLU A 269 -5.71 -14.34 -18.33
C GLU A 269 -4.33 -14.94 -18.00
N SER A 270 -3.32 -14.68 -18.85
CA SER A 270 -1.94 -15.10 -18.59
C SER A 270 -1.33 -14.40 -17.36
N TRP A 271 -1.79 -13.18 -17.06
CA TRP A 271 -1.37 -12.40 -15.92
C TRP A 271 -1.99 -12.92 -14.62
N GLU A 272 -3.28 -13.24 -14.61
CA GLU A 272 -3.97 -13.77 -13.43
C GLU A 272 -3.36 -15.12 -12.99
N GLY A 273 -3.06 -16.01 -13.94
CA GLY A 273 -2.42 -17.30 -13.67
C GLY A 273 -0.97 -17.22 -13.18
N SER A 274 -0.25 -16.15 -13.50
CA SER A 274 1.15 -15.93 -13.07
C SER A 274 1.25 -15.06 -11.80
N GLY A 275 0.27 -14.18 -11.56
CA GLY A 275 0.25 -13.20 -10.47
C GLY A 275 -0.42 -13.66 -9.18
N HIS A 276 -1.39 -14.58 -9.22
CA HIS A 276 -2.09 -15.05 -8.02
C HIS A 276 -1.20 -15.86 -7.07
N ARG A 277 -0.10 -16.47 -7.54
CA ARG A 277 0.89 -17.07 -6.63
C ARG A 277 1.81 -16.04 -5.95
N ALA A 278 1.91 -14.82 -6.47
CA ALA A 278 2.85 -13.82 -5.95
C ALA A 278 2.20 -12.79 -5.01
N ARG A 279 0.90 -12.50 -5.15
CA ARG A 279 0.29 -11.35 -4.47
C ARG A 279 -0.73 -11.70 -3.38
N GLU A 280 -1.36 -12.88 -3.39
CA GLU A 280 -2.25 -13.32 -2.30
C GLU A 280 -1.50 -14.00 -1.14
N GLY A 281 -0.21 -14.29 -1.29
CA GLY A 281 0.63 -14.90 -0.24
C GLY A 281 1.36 -13.92 0.69
N SER A 282 1.28 -12.61 0.43
CA SER A 282 2.14 -11.60 1.07
C SER A 282 1.83 -11.30 2.53
N VAL A 283 0.75 -11.84 3.10
CA VAL A 283 0.44 -11.61 4.53
C VAL A 283 0.89 -12.78 5.43
N HIS A 284 1.17 -13.98 4.90
CA HIS A 284 1.55 -15.12 5.77
C HIS A 284 2.57 -16.15 5.23
N ILE A 285 3.08 -16.04 3.99
CA ILE A 285 4.01 -17.05 3.41
C ILE A 285 5.50 -16.70 3.65
N THR A 286 5.85 -16.10 4.78
CA THR A 286 7.27 -15.98 5.20
C THR A 286 7.66 -16.99 6.29
N SER A 287 6.71 -17.70 6.89
CA SER A 287 7.02 -18.61 8.02
C SER A 287 7.49 -20.02 7.62
N ASN A 288 7.26 -20.48 6.37
CA ASN A 288 7.47 -21.89 6.03
C ASN A 288 8.75 -22.19 5.22
N TYR A 289 9.40 -21.19 4.61
CA TYR A 289 10.63 -21.40 3.85
C TYR A 289 11.93 -21.32 4.67
N LEU A 290 11.86 -20.90 5.94
CA LEU A 290 13.02 -20.78 6.84
C LEU A 290 13.22 -21.97 7.79
N LYS A 291 12.44 -23.06 7.67
CA LYS A 291 12.60 -24.28 8.49
C LYS A 291 13.41 -25.40 7.82
N GLN A 292 13.97 -25.15 6.64
CA GLN A 292 14.81 -26.13 5.92
C GLN A 292 16.14 -25.50 5.50
N VAL A 293 16.96 -25.12 6.48
CA VAL A 293 18.44 -25.11 6.38
C VAL A 293 18.98 -25.47 7.75
#